data_AF-A0A920P7B5-F1
#
_entry.id   AF-A0A920P7B5-F1
#
_cell.length_a   1.000
_cell.length_b   1.000
_cell.length_c   1.000
_cell.angle_alpha   90.00
_cell.angle_beta   90.00
_cell.angle_gamma   90.00
#
_symmetry.space_group_name_H-M   'P 1'
#
loop_
_entity.id
_entity.type
_entity.pdbx_description
1 polymer ?
#
loop_
_entity_poly.entity_id
_entity_poly.type
_entity_poly.pdbx_seq_one_letter_code
_entity_poly.pdbx_strand_id
1 'polypeptide(L)'
;MFLSFMMLNTLGISMNMIVLFSLILPLGMLVDNAIVVVENIYRFLEDGWDRTLAAKKATGKVAGPIIAAQRPRSSFHTLLFWPGEIGDSWVTSLRH
;
A
#
# COMPACT_ATOMS: atom_id res chain seq x y z
N MET A 1 -2.05 -2.04 -10.88
CA MET A 1 -3.43 -1.99 -11.39
C MET A 1 -3.71 -3.10 -12.40
N PHE A 2 -2.94 -3.23 -13.49
CA PHE A 2 -3.13 -4.35 -14.44
C PHE A 2 -3.09 -5.73 -13.78
N LEU A 3 -2.10 -5.99 -12.93
CA LEU A 3 -1.99 -7.24 -12.18
C LEU A 3 -3.22 -7.50 -11.28
N SER A 4 -3.79 -6.44 -10.70
CA SER A 4 -4.99 -6.53 -9.86
C SER A 4 -6.20 -6.98 -10.68
N PHE A 5 -6.38 -6.48 -11.90
CA PHE A 5 -7.44 -6.93 -12.80
C PHE A 5 -7.24 -8.36 -13.31
N MET A 6 -6.00 -8.75 -13.61
CA MET A 6 -5.68 -10.16 -13.92
C MET A 6 -6.08 -11.08 -12.76
N MET A 7 -5.75 -10.71 -11.52
CA MET A 7 -6.09 -11.49 -10.32
C MET A 7 -7.60 -11.59 -10.11
N LEU A 8 -8.33 -10.46 -10.22
CA LEU A 8 -9.79 -10.46 -10.10
C LEU A 8 -10.47 -11.35 -11.16
N ASN A 9 -9.96 -11.34 -12.40
CA ASN A 9 -10.43 -12.21 -13.47
C ASN A 9 -10.18 -13.69 -13.14
N THR A 10 -8.97 -14.06 -12.69
CA THR A 10 -8.67 -15.45 -12.29
C THR A 10 -9.51 -15.94 -11.11
N LEU A 11 -9.95 -15.04 -10.24
CA LEU A 11 -10.80 -15.35 -9.09
C LEU A 11 -12.30 -15.29 -9.42
N GLY A 12 -12.69 -14.92 -10.65
CA GLY A 12 -14.09 -14.80 -11.06
C GLY A 12 -14.86 -13.67 -10.38
N ILE A 13 -14.16 -12.67 -9.81
CA ILE A 13 -14.77 -11.55 -9.10
C ILE A 13 -15.25 -10.52 -10.12
N SER A 14 -16.54 -10.18 -10.07
CA SER A 14 -17.14 -9.19 -10.96
C SER A 14 -16.77 -7.76 -10.56
N MET A 15 -16.71 -6.88 -11.57
CA MET A 15 -16.38 -5.48 -11.36
C MET A 15 -17.61 -4.74 -10.82
N ASN A 16 -17.60 -4.40 -9.55
CA ASN A 16 -18.66 -3.61 -8.91
C ASN A 16 -18.08 -2.32 -8.30
N MET A 17 -18.97 -1.41 -7.87
CA MET A 17 -18.55 -0.14 -7.27
C MET A 17 -17.70 -0.33 -6.02
N ILE A 18 -17.98 -1.33 -5.18
CA ILE A 18 -17.20 -1.64 -3.98
C ILE A 18 -15.78 -2.08 -4.34
N VAL A 19 -15.60 -2.88 -5.38
CA VAL A 19 -14.28 -3.32 -5.87
C VAL A 19 -13.53 -2.14 -6.46
N LEU A 20 -14.19 -1.21 -7.17
CA LEU A 20 -13.56 0.04 -7.62
C LEU A 20 -13.05 0.89 -6.45
N PHE A 21 -13.86 1.08 -5.40
CA PHE A 21 -13.42 1.75 -4.17
C PHE A 21 -12.28 0.99 -3.48
N SER A 22 -12.31 -0.33 -3.51
CA SER A 22 -11.24 -1.15 -2.93
C SER A 22 -9.93 -1.06 -3.74
N LEU A 23 -10.00 -0.76 -5.04
CA LEU A 23 -8.82 -0.59 -5.90
C LEU A 23 -8.20 0.81 -5.78
N ILE A 24 -8.99 1.85 -5.47
CA ILE A 24 -8.46 3.23 -5.37
C ILE A 24 -7.66 3.49 -4.09
N LEU A 25 -8.01 2.85 -2.98
CA LEU A 25 -7.27 2.96 -1.71
C LEU A 25 -5.79 2.55 -1.83
N PRO A 26 -5.44 1.34 -2.31
CA PRO A 26 -4.05 0.94 -2.51
C PRO A 26 -3.39 1.68 -3.67
N LEU A 27 -4.16 2.23 -4.62
CA LEU A 27 -3.61 3.10 -5.66
C LEU A 27 -3.02 4.39 -5.06
N GLY A 28 -3.69 5.01 -4.10
CA GLY A 28 -3.16 6.19 -3.39
C GLY A 28 -1.82 5.89 -2.73
N MET A 29 -1.77 4.82 -1.93
CA MET A 29 -0.53 4.39 -1.26
C MET A 29 0.59 4.01 -2.25
N LEU A 30 0.23 3.48 -3.42
CA LEU A 30 1.21 3.16 -4.46
C LEU A 30 1.82 4.43 -5.08
N VAL A 31 0.99 5.45 -5.33
CA VAL A 31 1.42 6.73 -5.89
C VAL A 31 2.27 7.51 -4.88
N ASP A 32 1.92 7.51 -3.60
CA ASP A 32 2.70 8.17 -2.55
C ASP A 32 4.16 7.68 -2.52
N ASN A 33 4.35 6.35 -2.56
CA ASN A 33 5.69 5.75 -2.64
C ASN A 33 6.42 6.13 -3.94
N ALA A 34 5.72 6.25 -5.07
CA ALA A 34 6.32 6.66 -6.33
C ALA A 34 6.78 8.12 -6.30
N ILE A 35 6.00 9.01 -5.69
CA ILE A 35 6.34 10.43 -5.51
C ILE A 35 7.64 10.57 -4.71
N VAL A 36 7.75 9.87 -3.57
CA VAL A 36 8.94 9.91 -2.71
C VAL A 36 10.22 9.48 -3.46
N VAL A 37 10.12 8.48 -4.34
CA VAL A 37 11.26 8.06 -5.17
C VAL A 37 11.67 9.18 -6.14
N VAL A 38 10.71 9.79 -6.82
CA VAL A 38 10.95 10.85 -7.79
C VAL A 38 11.55 12.08 -7.12
N GLU A 39 11.00 12.54 -6.00
CA GLU A 39 11.54 13.65 -5.22
C GLU A 39 13.00 13.40 -4.81
N ASN A 40 13.30 12.18 -4.37
CA ASN A 40 14.66 11.81 -4.01
C ASN A 40 15.60 11.78 -5.22
N ILE A 41 15.13 11.38 -6.41
CA ILE A 41 15.89 11.47 -7.66
C ILE A 41 16.19 12.94 -7.99
N TYR A 42 15.18 13.81 -7.93
CA TYR A 42 15.35 15.24 -8.18
C TYR A 42 16.37 15.88 -7.23
N ARG A 43 16.35 15.51 -5.94
CA ARG A 43 17.37 15.97 -4.99
C ARG A 43 18.79 15.62 -5.43
N PHE A 44 19.03 14.40 -5.90
CA PHE A 44 20.36 14.01 -6.40
C PHE A 44 20.74 14.72 -7.70
N LEU A 45 19.76 15.05 -8.55
CA LEU A 45 20.01 15.86 -9.75
C LEU A 45 20.42 17.29 -9.40
N GLU A 46 19.78 17.89 -8.38
CA GLU A 46 20.15 19.22 -7.85
C GLU A 46 21.54 19.23 -7.21
N ASP A 47 21.93 18.12 -6.58
CA ASP A 47 23.29 17.90 -6.07
C ASP A 47 24.36 17.76 -7.20
N GLY A 48 23.96 17.88 -8.48
CA GLY A 48 24.86 17.86 -9.64
C GLY A 48 25.20 16.47 -10.19
N TRP A 49 24.46 15.43 -9.81
CA TRP A 49 24.72 14.06 -10.27
C TRP A 49 24.20 13.85 -11.70
N ASP A 50 24.91 13.02 -12.48
CA ASP A 50 24.40 12.55 -13.78
C ASP A 50 23.04 11.85 -13.63
N ARG A 51 22.15 12.02 -14.62
CA ARG A 51 20.76 11.56 -14.54
C ARG A 51 20.62 10.07 -14.27
N THR A 52 21.48 9.27 -14.91
CA THR A 52 21.45 7.80 -14.74
C THR A 52 21.99 7.38 -13.37
N LEU A 53 23.03 8.07 -12.90
CA LEU A 53 23.68 7.80 -11.62
C LEU A 53 22.78 8.24 -10.44
N ALA A 54 22.12 9.39 -10.57
CA ALA A 54 21.12 9.90 -9.64
C ALA A 54 19.97 8.91 -9.46
N ALA A 55 19.39 8.42 -10.57
CA ALA A 55 18.29 7.45 -10.53
C ALA A 55 18.68 6.15 -9.80
N LYS A 56 19.88 5.63 -10.08
CA LYS A 56 20.39 4.39 -9.46
C LYS A 56 20.62 4.57 -7.95
N LYS A 57 21.27 5.67 -7.55
CA LYS A 57 21.62 5.93 -6.15
C LYS A 57 20.40 6.32 -5.32
N ALA A 58 19.50 7.12 -5.89
CA ALA A 58 18.25 7.52 -5.26
C ALA A 58 17.38 6.30 -4.95
N THR A 59 17.14 5.45 -5.96
CA THR A 59 16.33 4.23 -5.81
C THR A 59 16.94 3.30 -4.75
N GLY A 60 18.26 3.12 -4.74
CA GLY A 60 18.94 2.29 -3.74
C GLY A 60 18.78 2.78 -2.29
N LYS A 61 18.75 4.10 -2.06
CA LYS A 61 18.55 4.68 -0.71
C LYS A 61 17.12 4.53 -0.19
N VAL A 62 16.12 4.64 -1.05
CA VAL A 62 14.70 4.61 -0.68
C VAL A 62 14.08 3.21 -0.73
N ALA A 63 14.73 2.26 -1.40
CA ALA A 63 14.26 0.87 -1.49
C ALA A 63 14.05 0.21 -0.12
N GLY A 64 15.00 0.37 0.81
CA GLY A 64 14.90 -0.20 2.16
C GLY A 64 13.67 0.32 2.94
N PRO A 65 13.51 1.66 3.08
CA PRO A 65 12.33 2.27 3.70
C PRO A 65 11.00 1.87 3.06
N ILE A 66 10.89 1.87 1.73
CA ILE A 66 9.65 1.52 1.03
C ILE A 66 9.28 0.04 1.28
N ILE A 67 10.26 -0.87 1.21
CA ILE A 67 10.02 -2.29 1.49
C ILE A 67 9.66 -2.50 2.98
N ALA A 68 10.26 -1.74 3.89
CA ALA A 68 9.90 -1.78 5.30
C ALA A 68 8.47 -1.26 5.55
N ALA A 69 8.05 -0.20 4.85
CA ALA A 69 6.72 0.39 4.95
C ALA A 69 5.62 -0.53 4.40
N GLN A 70 5.93 -1.38 3.41
CA GLN A 70 4.98 -2.39 2.88
C GLN A 70 4.98 -3.71 3.68
N ARG A 71 5.99 -3.94 4.55
CA ARG A 71 6.11 -5.15 5.36
C ARG A 71 5.20 -5.28 6.59
N PRO A 72 4.49 -4.26 7.13
CA PRO A 72 3.55 -4.49 8.23
C PRO A 72 2.24 -5.04 7.64
N ARG A 73 2.32 -6.22 7.04
CA ARG A 73 1.17 -7.07 6.70
C ARG A 73 0.46 -7.58 7.96
N SER A 74 0.99 -7.29 9.15
CA SER A 74 0.51 -7.74 10.46
C SER A 74 -0.72 -6.96 10.96
N SER A 75 -0.83 -5.65 10.70
CA SER A 75 -1.93 -4.85 11.26
C SER A 75 -3.28 -5.12 10.56
N PHE A 76 -3.26 -5.37 9.24
CA PHE A 76 -4.46 -5.81 8.52
C PHE A 76 -4.76 -7.30 8.68
N HIS A 77 -3.76 -8.14 8.98
CA HIS A 77 -4.00 -9.54 9.39
C HIS A 77 -4.86 -9.58 10.66
N THR A 78 -4.58 -8.74 11.64
CA THR A 78 -5.42 -8.63 12.86
C THR A 78 -6.87 -8.26 12.54
N LEU A 79 -7.13 -7.46 11.51
CA LEU A 79 -8.49 -7.12 11.07
C LEU A 79 -9.15 -8.24 10.23
N LEU A 80 -8.37 -8.94 9.40
CA LEU A 80 -8.80 -10.08 8.58
C LEU A 80 -9.19 -11.30 9.41
N PHE A 81 -8.49 -11.50 10.53
CA PHE A 81 -8.73 -12.59 11.48
C PHE A 81 -9.58 -12.18 12.67
N TRP A 82 -10.15 -10.97 12.69
CA TRP A 82 -11.09 -10.56 13.73
C TRP A 82 -12.43 -11.26 13.50
N PRO A 83 -12.76 -12.32 14.26
CA PRO A 83 -14.08 -12.91 14.19
C PRO A 83 -15.02 -11.94 14.91
N GLY A 84 -16.19 -11.70 14.33
CA GLY A 84 -17.26 -11.02 15.03
C GLY A 84 -17.64 -11.82 16.29
N GLU A 85 -17.12 -11.37 17.43
CA GLU A 85 -17.56 -11.67 18.81
C GLU A 85 -17.20 -10.52 19.76
N ILE A 86 -16.21 -9.69 19.40
CA ILE A 86 -15.81 -8.56 20.24
C ILE A 86 -16.86 -7.44 20.20
N GLY A 87 -17.61 -7.24 19.11
CA GLY A 87 -18.70 -6.25 19.06
C GLY A 87 -19.88 -6.58 20.00
N ASP A 88 -20.29 -7.84 20.04
CA ASP A 88 -21.44 -8.29 20.85
C ASP A 88 -21.12 -8.35 22.35
N SER A 89 -19.86 -8.62 22.72
CA SER A 89 -19.40 -8.66 24.11
C SER A 89 -19.28 -7.27 24.75
N TRP A 90 -18.97 -6.21 23.99
CA TRP A 90 -18.99 -4.83 24.51
C TRP A 90 -20.42 -4.32 24.81
N VAL A 91 -21.41 -4.76 24.04
CA VAL A 91 -22.83 -4.37 24.25
C VAL A 91 -23.48 -5.16 25.38
N THR A 92 -23.13 -6.44 25.56
CA THR A 92 -23.62 -7.25 26.69
C THR A 92 -22.96 -6.87 28.03
N SER A 93 -21.75 -6.29 28.03
CA SER A 93 -21.10 -5.78 29.24
C SER A 93 -21.65 -4.43 29.76
N LEU A 94 -22.45 -3.70 28.98
CA LEU A 94 -23.11 -2.45 29.40
C LEU A 94 -24.55 -2.66 29.89
N ARG A 95 -25.00 -3.92 29.98
CA ARG A 95 -26.29 -4.33 30.55
C ARG A 95 -26.20 -4.85 31.99
N HIS A 96 -25.04 -4.69 32.63
CA HIS A 96 -24.84 -4.89 34.07
C HIS A 96 -24.34 -3.62 34.73
#